data_AF-A0A3G9K416-F1
#
_entry.id   AF-A0A3G9K416-F1
#
_cell.length_a   1.000
_cell.length_b   1.000
_cell.length_c   1.000
_cell.angle_alpha   90.00
_cell.angle_beta   90.00
_cell.angle_gamma   90.00
#
_symmetry.space_group_name_H-M   'P 1'
#
loop_
_entity.id
_entity.type
_entity.pdbx_description
1 polymer ?
#
loop_
_entity_poly.entity_id
_entity_poly.type
_entity_poly.pdbx_seq_one_letter_code
_entity_poly.pdbx_strand_id
1 'polypeptide(L)'
;MGSVALLLVGCPASDQANQSPPITQETPTPSPSPPAAQPPAFSGAVQPATEPATPRIPGLIPATDPDQKRAEINRGRSDPFAPFPLQPNITITVAEEPPAGTPAATAAAPPSASVGNPPTPRPPIVKGLPPPPQPTEAEEVQVSGILRLPTTAMAIVKAPGEATERRVIPGSTLSNGLILVKAINTNPDNPYIVLEQYGRTITRRLGDGVPEPAAAPQASISYNVSESGE
;
A
#
# COMPACT_ATOMS: atom_id res chain seq x y z
N MET A 1 73.74 15.23 -21.58
CA MET A 1 72.36 14.94 -22.04
C MET A 1 71.52 14.72 -20.78
N GLY A 2 70.85 15.67 -20.15
CA GLY A 2 70.16 16.85 -20.65
C GLY A 2 68.69 16.72 -20.20
N SER A 3 68.43 16.83 -18.89
CA SER A 3 67.09 16.78 -18.29
C SER A 3 66.31 18.03 -18.64
N VAL A 4 65.10 17.88 -19.17
CA VAL A 4 64.14 18.98 -19.36
C VAL A 4 63.07 18.86 -18.27
N ALA A 5 63.14 19.75 -17.29
CA ALA A 5 62.10 19.97 -16.30
C ALA A 5 61.20 21.12 -16.79
N LEU A 6 59.90 20.87 -16.93
CA LEU A 6 58.90 21.90 -17.24
C LEU A 6 58.27 22.38 -15.93
N LEU A 7 58.60 23.61 -15.53
CA LEU A 7 58.09 24.28 -14.34
C LEU A 7 56.74 24.94 -14.63
N LEU A 8 55.73 24.61 -13.81
CA LEU A 8 54.42 25.27 -13.75
C LEU A 8 54.57 26.65 -13.12
N VAL A 9 54.16 27.70 -13.85
CA VAL A 9 54.03 29.07 -13.31
C VAL A 9 52.56 29.32 -13.01
N GLY A 10 52.23 29.44 -11.73
CA GLY A 10 51.01 30.09 -11.25
C GLY A 10 51.36 31.48 -10.71
N CYS A 11 50.58 32.50 -11.08
CA CYS A 11 50.71 33.85 -10.55
C CYS A 11 49.90 34.03 -9.26
N PRO A 12 50.34 34.92 -8.35
CA PRO A 12 49.85 35.06 -6.99
C PRO A 12 48.68 36.05 -6.88
N ALA A 13 47.91 35.96 -5.78
CA ALA A 13 47.02 37.02 -5.35
C ALA A 13 47.59 37.68 -4.09
N SER A 14 47.71 39.01 -4.11
CA SER A 14 48.03 39.86 -2.96
C SER A 14 46.83 40.76 -2.61
N ASP A 15 46.54 40.76 -1.32
CA ASP A 15 46.03 41.81 -0.41
C ASP A 15 44.75 42.63 -0.70
N GLN A 16 43.75 42.30 0.12
CA GLN A 16 43.20 43.12 1.23
C GLN A 16 42.23 44.30 0.96
N ALA A 17 41.17 44.25 1.79
CA ALA A 17 40.25 45.31 2.25
C ALA A 17 38.97 45.60 1.46
N ASN A 18 37.90 44.94 1.94
CA ASN A 18 36.65 45.56 2.42
C ASN A 18 35.83 46.41 1.43
N GLN A 19 34.86 45.78 0.75
CA GLN A 19 33.48 46.28 0.49
C GLN A 19 32.64 45.20 -0.25
N SER A 20 31.38 45.02 0.17
CA SER A 20 30.48 43.89 -0.13
C SER A 20 30.01 43.72 -1.60
N PRO A 21 29.79 42.47 -2.07
CA PRO A 21 28.74 42.18 -3.07
C PRO A 21 27.99 40.84 -2.78
N PRO A 22 27.09 40.31 -3.65
CA PRO A 22 25.89 39.50 -3.31
C PRO A 22 26.21 38.11 -2.73
N ILE A 23 25.28 37.58 -1.90
CA ILE A 23 25.33 36.19 -1.42
C ILE A 23 25.04 35.24 -2.59
N THR A 24 26.10 34.76 -3.21
CA THR A 24 26.09 33.60 -4.12
C THR A 24 26.57 32.39 -3.32
N GLN A 25 25.95 31.25 -3.60
CA GLN A 25 26.06 29.97 -2.92
C GLN A 25 27.51 29.49 -2.70
N GLU A 26 27.91 29.33 -1.43
CA GLU A 26 29.04 28.49 -1.05
C GLU A 26 28.54 27.04 -0.97
N THR A 27 29.07 26.20 -1.85
CA THR A 27 28.95 24.76 -1.75
C THR A 27 29.78 24.30 -0.55
N PRO A 28 29.23 23.57 0.44
CA PRO A 28 30.05 23.02 1.52
C PRO A 28 31.04 22.03 0.93
N THR A 29 32.33 22.36 1.01
CA THR A 29 33.40 21.40 0.78
C THR A 29 33.38 20.41 1.94
N PRO A 30 33.28 19.08 1.69
CA PRO A 30 33.28 18.10 2.77
C PRO A 30 34.64 18.11 3.47
N SER A 31 34.58 18.21 4.80
CA SER A 31 35.74 17.98 5.68
C SER A 31 36.31 16.57 5.44
N PRO A 32 37.64 16.39 5.32
CA PRO A 32 38.20 15.05 5.18
C PRO A 32 37.95 14.28 6.47
N SER A 33 37.19 13.18 6.36
CA SER A 33 37.04 12.22 7.45
C SER A 33 38.40 11.61 7.78
N PRO A 34 38.75 11.39 9.06
CA PRO A 34 39.95 10.65 9.41
C PRO A 34 39.92 9.24 8.77
N PRO A 35 41.08 8.65 8.42
CA PRO A 35 41.12 7.31 7.85
C PRO A 35 40.39 6.31 8.75
N ALA A 36 39.44 5.58 8.19
CA ALA A 36 38.79 4.47 8.89
C ALA A 36 39.87 3.48 9.32
N ALA A 37 39.96 3.19 10.62
CA ALA A 37 40.79 2.10 11.12
C ALA A 37 40.36 0.80 10.43
N GLN A 38 41.29 0.14 9.75
CA GLN A 38 41.00 -1.17 9.16
C GLN A 38 40.64 -2.15 10.29
N PRO A 39 39.55 -2.92 10.17
CA PRO A 39 39.30 -4.01 11.11
C PRO A 39 40.48 -4.99 11.07
N PRO A 40 40.80 -5.66 12.18
CA PRO A 40 41.87 -6.66 12.19
C PRO A 40 41.62 -7.69 11.07
N ALA A 41 42.65 -7.96 10.28
CA ALA A 41 42.60 -9.00 9.28
C ALA A 41 42.34 -10.35 9.96
N PHE A 42 41.31 -11.06 9.51
CA PHE A 42 41.09 -12.46 9.87
C PHE A 42 42.18 -13.32 9.21
N SER A 43 43.35 -13.39 9.84
CA SER A 43 44.44 -14.27 9.44
C SER A 43 44.20 -15.67 9.99
N GLY A 44 43.26 -16.38 9.38
CA GLY A 44 43.03 -17.79 9.67
C GLY A 44 42.05 -18.39 8.66
N ALA A 45 42.48 -19.42 7.93
CA ALA A 45 41.54 -20.29 7.26
C ALA A 45 40.66 -20.93 8.34
N VAL A 46 39.35 -20.68 8.30
CA VAL A 46 38.39 -21.36 9.17
C VAL A 46 38.42 -22.82 8.74
N GLN A 47 39.14 -23.66 9.49
CA GLN A 47 39.07 -25.11 9.28
C GLN A 47 37.61 -25.54 9.53
N PRO A 48 37.01 -26.36 8.66
CA PRO A 48 35.74 -26.98 8.97
C PRO A 48 35.90 -27.72 10.29
N ALA A 49 35.16 -27.31 11.31
CA ALA A 49 35.09 -28.07 12.54
C ALA A 49 34.58 -29.46 12.19
N THR A 50 35.32 -30.51 12.57
CA THR A 50 34.82 -31.88 12.50
C THR A 50 33.49 -31.95 13.24
N GLU A 51 32.43 -32.29 12.51
CA GLU A 51 31.06 -32.27 13.00
C GLU A 51 30.89 -33.23 14.20
N PRO A 52 30.45 -32.74 15.38
CA PRO A 52 30.15 -33.61 16.51
C PRO A 52 28.95 -34.50 16.17
N ALA A 53 29.11 -35.81 16.29
CA ALA A 53 27.97 -36.74 16.18
C ALA A 53 26.92 -36.38 17.25
N THR A 54 25.75 -35.92 16.82
CA THR A 54 24.66 -35.52 17.73
C THR A 54 24.17 -36.72 18.53
N PRO A 55 24.16 -36.65 19.88
CA PRO A 55 23.68 -37.76 20.72
C PRO A 55 22.16 -37.96 20.52
N ARG A 56 21.75 -39.20 20.26
CA ARG A 56 20.33 -39.58 20.16
C ARG A 56 19.74 -39.70 21.56
N ILE A 57 18.90 -38.74 21.95
CA ILE A 57 18.18 -38.75 23.23
C ILE A 57 16.82 -39.44 23.02
N PRO A 58 16.44 -40.44 23.84
CA PRO A 58 15.14 -41.11 23.73
C PRO A 58 13.97 -40.13 23.86
N GLY A 59 13.00 -40.24 22.95
CA GLY A 59 11.81 -39.37 22.92
C GLY A 59 11.98 -38.06 22.15
N LEU A 60 13.17 -37.75 21.65
CA LEU A 60 13.41 -36.59 20.78
C LEU A 60 13.60 -37.03 19.33
N ILE A 61 13.04 -36.24 18.41
CA ILE A 61 13.31 -36.38 16.99
C ILE A 61 14.75 -35.87 16.77
N PRO A 62 15.66 -36.69 16.22
CA PRO A 62 17.02 -36.26 15.96
C PRO A 62 17.05 -35.13 14.93
N ALA A 63 18.03 -34.24 15.04
CA ALA A 63 18.30 -33.24 14.01
C ALA A 63 18.52 -33.95 12.66
N THR A 64 17.87 -33.44 11.61
CA THR A 64 18.07 -33.95 10.25
C THR A 64 19.44 -33.50 9.75
N ASP A 65 20.16 -34.39 9.10
CA ASP A 65 21.44 -34.08 8.44
C ASP A 65 21.22 -32.97 7.39
N PRO A 66 22.02 -31.88 7.44
CA PRO A 66 21.82 -30.72 6.58
C PRO A 66 22.11 -31.02 5.11
N ASP A 67 23.07 -31.89 4.81
CA ASP A 67 23.43 -32.26 3.44
C ASP A 67 22.43 -33.24 2.85
N GLN A 68 21.93 -34.18 3.66
CA GLN A 68 20.81 -35.05 3.28
C GLN A 68 19.55 -34.23 2.97
N LYS A 69 19.23 -33.24 3.82
CA LYS A 69 18.07 -32.36 3.61
C LYS A 69 18.23 -31.48 2.36
N ARG A 70 19.44 -30.97 2.11
CA ARG A 70 19.75 -30.21 0.87
C ARG A 70 19.59 -31.07 -0.38
N ALA A 71 20.10 -32.30 -0.36
CA ALA A 71 19.97 -33.23 -1.49
C ALA A 71 18.50 -33.59 -1.79
N GLU A 72 17.67 -33.66 -0.76
CA GLU A 72 16.24 -33.92 -0.89
C GLU A 72 15.47 -32.73 -1.48
N ILE A 73 15.74 -31.51 -1.01
CA ILE A 73 15.13 -30.27 -1.54
C ILE A 73 15.44 -30.11 -3.03
N ASN A 74 16.66 -30.43 -3.45
CA ASN A 74 17.10 -30.28 -4.84
C ASN A 74 16.53 -31.35 -5.79
N ARG A 75 15.86 -32.39 -5.29
CA ARG A 75 15.30 -33.48 -6.11
C ARG A 75 13.94 -33.15 -6.73
N GLY A 76 13.17 -32.23 -6.15
CA GLY A 76 11.72 -32.12 -6.37
C GLY A 76 11.26 -31.21 -7.52
N ARG A 77 12.07 -30.23 -7.96
CA ARG A 77 11.69 -29.33 -9.08
C ARG A 77 12.93 -28.59 -9.58
N SER A 78 13.13 -28.57 -10.89
CA SER A 78 14.20 -27.79 -11.53
C SER A 78 14.01 -26.27 -11.39
N ASP A 79 12.78 -25.82 -11.13
CA ASP A 79 12.46 -24.42 -10.89
C ASP A 79 11.47 -24.28 -9.70
N PRO A 80 11.93 -23.74 -8.55
CA PRO A 80 11.08 -23.52 -7.37
C PRO A 80 10.05 -22.40 -7.55
N PHE A 81 10.15 -21.57 -8.59
CA PHE A 81 9.24 -20.46 -8.90
C PHE A 81 8.41 -20.66 -10.16
N ALA A 82 8.58 -21.76 -10.89
CA ALA A 82 7.75 -22.05 -12.05
C ALA A 82 6.26 -22.09 -11.65
N PRO A 83 5.35 -21.53 -12.44
CA PRO A 83 3.92 -21.66 -12.20
C PRO A 83 3.51 -23.13 -12.30
N PHE A 84 2.65 -23.60 -11.38
CA PHE A 84 2.04 -24.92 -11.51
C PHE A 84 1.01 -24.89 -12.65
N PRO A 85 1.03 -25.84 -13.60
CA PRO A 85 -0.01 -25.93 -14.62
C PRO A 85 -1.29 -26.47 -13.98
N LEU A 86 -2.16 -25.58 -13.50
CA LEU A 86 -3.52 -25.92 -13.11
C LEU A 86 -4.40 -25.90 -14.36
N GLN A 87 -5.07 -27.02 -14.66
CA GLN A 87 -6.10 -27.09 -15.69
C GLN A 87 -7.47 -27.12 -15.00
N PRO A 88 -8.14 -25.98 -14.78
CA PRO A 88 -9.50 -25.98 -14.24
C PRO A 88 -10.47 -26.54 -15.27
N ASN A 89 -11.20 -27.61 -14.92
CA ASN A 89 -12.31 -28.11 -15.72
C ASN A 89 -13.61 -27.43 -15.25
N ILE A 90 -14.14 -26.52 -16.05
CA ILE A 90 -15.35 -25.75 -15.73
C ILE A 90 -16.51 -26.31 -16.54
N THR A 91 -17.36 -27.12 -15.92
CA THR A 91 -18.60 -27.62 -16.55
C THR A 91 -19.73 -26.63 -16.27
N ILE A 92 -20.08 -25.80 -17.25
CA ILE A 92 -21.23 -24.89 -17.16
C ILE A 92 -22.47 -25.64 -17.63
N THR A 93 -23.33 -26.03 -16.70
CA THR A 93 -24.65 -26.57 -17.03
C THR A 93 -25.57 -25.40 -17.41
N VAL A 94 -25.75 -25.17 -18.70
CA VAL A 94 -26.76 -24.23 -19.23
C VAL A 94 -28.13 -24.86 -19.03
N ALA A 95 -28.98 -24.23 -18.20
CA ALA A 95 -30.39 -24.53 -18.16
C ALA A 95 -31.07 -23.92 -19.39
N GLU A 96 -31.67 -24.77 -20.20
CA GLU A 96 -32.43 -24.45 -21.41
C GLU A 96 -33.79 -23.83 -21.03
N GLU A 97 -34.07 -22.62 -21.51
CA GLU A 97 -35.40 -22.00 -21.43
C GLU A 97 -36.11 -22.17 -22.79
N PRO A 98 -37.28 -22.84 -22.85
CA PRO A 98 -38.07 -23.02 -24.08
C PRO A 98 -39.02 -21.83 -24.37
N PRO A 99 -39.58 -21.73 -25.60
CA PRO A 99 -39.41 -20.54 -26.43
C PRO A 99 -40.66 -19.66 -26.67
N ALA A 100 -40.36 -18.45 -27.18
CA ALA A 100 -41.05 -17.64 -28.20
C ALA A 100 -42.59 -17.63 -28.30
N GLY A 101 -43.16 -16.42 -28.22
CA GLY A 101 -44.49 -16.09 -28.75
C GLY A 101 -44.54 -14.66 -29.27
N THR A 102 -44.47 -14.50 -30.59
CA THR A 102 -44.95 -13.30 -31.32
C THR A 102 -46.36 -13.65 -31.85
N PRO A 103 -47.33 -12.71 -31.88
CA PRO A 103 -47.63 -12.09 -33.18
C PRO A 103 -48.23 -10.65 -33.16
N ALA A 104 -48.04 -10.01 -34.32
CA ALA A 104 -48.97 -9.16 -35.08
C ALA A 104 -49.16 -7.67 -34.73
N ALA A 105 -48.74 -6.86 -35.72
CA ALA A 105 -49.18 -5.49 -35.96
C ALA A 105 -50.58 -5.47 -36.59
N THR A 106 -51.38 -4.44 -36.28
CA THR A 106 -52.42 -3.89 -37.17
C THR A 106 -52.69 -2.44 -36.75
N ALA A 107 -52.56 -1.53 -37.71
CA ALA A 107 -52.90 -0.12 -37.60
C ALA A 107 -54.33 0.12 -38.08
N ALA A 108 -55.09 0.99 -37.40
CA ALA A 108 -56.17 1.80 -37.99
C ALA A 108 -56.55 2.95 -37.04
N ALA A 109 -56.79 4.14 -37.61
CA ALA A 109 -57.13 5.41 -36.95
C ALA A 109 -58.68 5.70 -37.06
N PRO A 110 -59.23 6.84 -36.57
CA PRO A 110 -60.44 6.91 -35.72
C PRO A 110 -61.75 7.33 -36.44
N PRO A 111 -62.90 7.47 -35.73
CA PRO A 111 -63.32 8.80 -35.24
C PRO A 111 -64.10 8.84 -33.89
N SER A 112 -64.34 10.09 -33.46
CA SER A 112 -64.73 10.62 -32.15
C SER A 112 -66.12 10.28 -31.55
N ALA A 113 -66.16 10.51 -30.23
CA ALA A 113 -67.25 11.06 -29.39
C ALA A 113 -68.31 10.10 -28.80
N SER A 114 -68.29 9.92 -27.47
CA SER A 114 -69.20 10.62 -26.55
C SER A 114 -68.96 10.21 -25.09
N VAL A 115 -69.23 11.19 -24.22
CA VAL A 115 -69.12 11.33 -22.77
C VAL A 115 -69.58 10.11 -21.93
N GLY A 116 -68.74 9.75 -20.96
CA GLY A 116 -69.08 8.92 -19.80
C GLY A 116 -67.83 8.58 -19.00
N ASN A 117 -67.55 9.31 -17.92
CA ASN A 117 -66.34 9.12 -17.09
C ASN A 117 -66.22 7.65 -16.62
N PRO A 118 -65.18 6.90 -17.04
CA PRO A 118 -64.84 5.65 -16.38
C PRO A 118 -64.06 5.93 -15.09
N PRO A 119 -64.17 5.08 -14.05
CA PRO A 119 -63.32 5.19 -12.89
C PRO A 119 -61.86 5.10 -13.34
N THR A 120 -61.06 6.11 -13.01
CA THR A 120 -59.63 6.14 -13.31
C THR A 120 -58.99 4.83 -12.80
N PRO A 121 -58.36 4.04 -13.68
CA PRO A 121 -57.61 2.87 -13.24
C PRO A 121 -56.53 3.34 -12.28
N ARG A 122 -56.53 2.82 -11.06
CA ARG A 122 -55.44 3.05 -10.12
C ARG A 122 -54.16 2.55 -10.81
N PRO A 123 -53.13 3.37 -10.99
CA PRO A 123 -51.91 2.93 -11.68
C PRO A 123 -51.36 1.72 -10.93
N PRO A 124 -50.86 0.69 -11.65
CA PRO A 124 -50.25 -0.45 -11.00
C PRO A 124 -49.15 0.07 -10.08
N ILE A 125 -49.15 -0.41 -8.84
CA ILE A 125 -48.07 -0.15 -7.90
C ILE A 125 -46.85 -0.87 -8.47
N VAL A 126 -46.08 -0.15 -9.27
CA VAL A 126 -44.76 -0.61 -9.71
C VAL A 126 -43.90 -0.58 -8.47
N LYS A 127 -43.62 -1.76 -7.91
CA LYS A 127 -42.66 -1.91 -6.83
C LYS A 127 -41.32 -1.38 -7.37
N GLY A 128 -40.91 -0.20 -6.91
CA GLY A 128 -39.69 0.45 -7.38
C GLY A 128 -38.46 -0.45 -7.23
N LEU A 129 -37.50 -0.31 -8.13
CA LEU A 129 -36.21 -1.01 -8.05
C LEU A 129 -35.55 -0.73 -6.69
N PRO A 130 -34.91 -1.73 -6.05
CA PRO A 130 -34.13 -1.47 -4.84
C PRO A 130 -33.06 -0.40 -5.09
N PRO A 131 -32.74 0.42 -4.07
CA PRO A 131 -31.70 1.43 -4.19
C PRO A 131 -30.34 0.78 -4.47
N PRO A 132 -29.44 1.48 -5.18
CA PRO A 132 -28.10 0.97 -5.42
C PRO A 132 -27.33 0.80 -4.10
N PRO A 133 -26.38 -0.15 -4.04
CA PRO A 133 -25.54 -0.34 -2.86
C PRO A 133 -24.72 0.92 -2.56
N GLN A 134 -24.52 1.20 -1.27
CA GLN A 134 -23.74 2.34 -0.78
C GLN A 134 -22.28 1.96 -0.56
N PRO A 135 -21.32 2.88 -0.74
CA PRO A 135 -19.89 2.62 -0.60
C PRO A 135 -19.39 2.82 0.84
N THR A 136 -20.12 2.27 1.82
CA THR A 136 -19.89 2.52 3.26
C THR A 136 -18.49 2.07 3.71
N GLU A 137 -17.98 0.95 3.19
CA GLU A 137 -16.65 0.45 3.55
C GLU A 137 -15.53 1.40 3.09
N ALA A 138 -15.66 1.95 1.87
CA ALA A 138 -14.70 2.93 1.34
C ALA A 138 -14.72 4.25 2.12
N GLU A 139 -15.88 4.62 2.69
CA GLU A 139 -16.03 5.78 3.58
C GLU A 139 -15.38 5.55 4.95
N GLU A 140 -15.22 4.31 5.39
CA GLU A 140 -14.61 3.97 6.68
C GLU A 140 -13.11 3.69 6.61
N VAL A 141 -12.52 3.67 5.41
CA VAL A 141 -11.06 3.48 5.25
C VAL A 141 -10.31 4.57 6.00
N GLN A 142 -9.41 4.13 6.88
CA GLN A 142 -8.53 5.01 7.65
C GLN A 142 -7.23 5.23 6.88
N VAL A 143 -6.83 6.48 6.69
CA VAL A 143 -5.63 6.82 5.92
C VAL A 143 -4.59 7.41 6.87
N SER A 144 -3.65 6.58 7.32
CA SER A 144 -2.61 6.98 8.28
C SER A 144 -1.43 7.69 7.61
N GLY A 145 -1.21 7.46 6.30
CA GLY A 145 -0.09 8.04 5.58
C GLY A 145 -0.33 8.16 4.08
N ILE A 146 0.16 9.23 3.46
CA ILE A 146 0.26 9.38 2.01
C ILE A 146 1.64 9.94 1.71
N LEU A 147 2.39 9.27 0.83
CA LEU A 147 3.76 9.64 0.50
C LEU A 147 4.07 9.44 -0.99
N ARG A 148 4.93 10.31 -1.50
CA ARG A 148 5.51 10.21 -2.84
C ARG A 148 6.80 9.38 -2.77
N LEU A 149 6.83 8.24 -3.44
CA LEU A 149 8.07 7.54 -3.77
C LEU A 149 8.63 8.07 -5.11
N PRO A 150 9.93 7.87 -5.40
CA PRO A 150 10.54 8.35 -6.64
C PRO A 150 9.78 7.95 -7.91
N THR A 151 9.18 6.76 -7.91
CA THR A 151 8.50 6.18 -9.07
C THR A 151 7.00 6.01 -8.89
N THR A 152 6.45 6.13 -7.67
CA THR A 152 5.04 5.83 -7.45
C THR A 152 4.41 6.52 -6.24
N ALA A 153 3.09 6.66 -6.28
CA ALA A 153 2.30 7.16 -5.16
C ALA A 153 2.03 6.02 -4.17
N MET A 154 2.20 6.25 -2.87
CA MET A 154 1.90 5.23 -1.86
C MET A 154 1.04 5.82 -0.75
N ALA A 155 0.13 5.01 -0.23
CA ALA A 155 -0.62 5.30 0.98
C ALA A 155 -0.49 4.16 1.99
N ILE A 156 -0.64 4.48 3.27
CA ILE A 156 -0.77 3.54 4.38
C ILE A 156 -2.21 3.64 4.84
N VAL A 157 -2.92 2.51 4.78
CA VAL A 157 -4.37 2.47 5.02
C VAL A 157 -4.75 1.28 5.89
N LYS A 158 -5.81 1.47 6.68
CA LYS A 158 -6.53 0.39 7.37
C LYS A 158 -7.95 0.36 6.82
N ALA A 159 -8.30 -0.68 6.06
CA ALA A 159 -9.66 -0.84 5.59
C ALA A 159 -10.53 -1.52 6.66
N PRO A 160 -11.86 -1.32 6.62
CA PRO A 160 -12.75 -2.04 7.51
C PRO A 160 -12.69 -3.55 7.24
N GLY A 161 -12.84 -4.34 8.30
CA GLY A 161 -12.66 -5.79 8.26
C GLY A 161 -11.21 -6.27 8.16
N GLU A 162 -10.22 -5.36 8.07
CA GLU A 162 -8.80 -5.71 8.02
C GLU A 162 -8.15 -5.56 9.40
N ALA A 163 -7.42 -6.59 9.81
CA ALA A 163 -6.77 -6.60 11.13
C ALA A 163 -5.59 -5.62 11.23
N THR A 164 -4.89 -5.38 10.12
CA THR A 164 -3.64 -4.61 10.10
C THR A 164 -3.68 -3.54 9.03
N GLU A 165 -2.97 -2.44 9.28
CA GLU A 165 -2.68 -1.45 8.26
C GLU A 165 -1.75 -2.03 7.19
N ARG A 166 -1.86 -1.52 5.96
CA ARG A 166 -1.01 -1.94 4.85
C ARG A 166 -0.69 -0.81 3.91
N ARG A 167 0.35 -1.03 3.10
CA ARG A 167 0.78 -0.11 2.05
C ARG A 167 0.03 -0.41 0.76
N VAL A 168 -0.46 0.62 0.11
CA VAL A 168 -1.17 0.52 -1.17
C VAL A 168 -0.67 1.52 -2.18
N ILE A 169 -0.81 1.16 -3.45
CA ILE A 169 -0.54 1.97 -4.64
C ILE A 169 -1.80 2.00 -5.53
N PRO A 170 -1.90 2.89 -6.54
CA PRO A 170 -3.00 2.84 -7.50
C PRO A 170 -3.13 1.45 -8.13
N GLY A 171 -4.36 0.94 -8.23
CA GLY A 171 -4.68 -0.43 -8.67
C GLY A 171 -4.73 -1.46 -7.54
N SER A 172 -4.31 -1.13 -6.31
CA SER A 172 -4.44 -2.05 -5.16
C SER A 172 -5.90 -2.23 -4.77
N THR A 173 -6.21 -3.39 -4.19
CA THR A 173 -7.55 -3.68 -3.65
C THR A 173 -7.54 -3.81 -2.13
N LEU A 174 -8.62 -3.37 -1.49
CA LEU A 174 -8.86 -3.44 -0.04
C LEU A 174 -10.17 -4.18 0.26
N SER A 175 -10.40 -4.53 1.52
CA SER A 175 -11.62 -5.19 2.02
C SER A 175 -11.98 -6.43 1.18
N ASN A 176 -11.02 -7.35 1.03
CA ASN A 176 -11.15 -8.58 0.24
C ASN A 176 -11.55 -8.38 -1.24
N GLY A 177 -11.16 -7.25 -1.85
CA GLY A 177 -11.43 -6.97 -3.26
C GLY A 177 -12.63 -6.06 -3.51
N LEU A 178 -13.33 -5.64 -2.46
CA LEU A 178 -14.52 -4.79 -2.58
C LEU A 178 -14.19 -3.34 -2.92
N ILE A 179 -13.01 -2.88 -2.53
CA ILE A 179 -12.57 -1.49 -2.74
C ILE A 179 -11.34 -1.49 -3.64
N LEU A 180 -11.37 -0.66 -4.68
CA LEU A 180 -10.24 -0.42 -5.57
C LEU A 180 -9.62 0.95 -5.29
N VAL A 181 -8.30 1.01 -5.18
CA VAL A 181 -7.57 2.29 -5.15
C VAL A 181 -7.43 2.81 -6.58
N LYS A 182 -8.17 3.86 -6.95
CA LYS A 182 -8.06 4.46 -8.28
C LYS A 182 -6.84 5.35 -8.44
N ALA A 183 -6.60 6.20 -7.45
CA ALA A 183 -5.55 7.21 -7.51
C ALA A 183 -5.10 7.62 -6.11
N ILE A 184 -3.88 8.14 -6.02
CA ILE A 184 -3.33 8.73 -4.80
C ILE A 184 -2.72 10.08 -5.19
N ASN A 185 -3.27 11.15 -4.64
CA ASN A 185 -2.79 12.50 -4.79
C ASN A 185 -1.84 12.83 -3.63
N THR A 186 -0.61 13.19 -3.98
CA THR A 186 0.46 13.49 -3.00
C THR A 186 0.77 14.98 -2.96
N ASN A 187 -0.19 15.86 -3.29
CA ASN A 187 -0.03 17.30 -3.11
C ASN A 187 0.28 17.59 -1.64
N PRO A 188 1.40 18.27 -1.32
CA PRO A 188 1.82 18.51 0.06
C PRO A 188 0.77 19.25 0.90
N ASP A 189 -0.01 20.14 0.29
CA ASP A 189 -0.99 20.95 1.03
C ASP A 189 -2.27 20.18 1.37
N ASN A 190 -2.62 19.20 0.55
CA ASN A 190 -3.85 18.43 0.70
C ASN A 190 -3.74 17.05 0.04
N PRO A 191 -3.03 16.10 0.67
CA PRO A 191 -2.91 14.75 0.15
C PRO A 191 -4.20 13.94 0.38
N TYR A 192 -4.59 13.16 -0.62
CA TYR A 192 -5.78 12.32 -0.55
C TYR A 192 -5.67 11.06 -1.43
N ILE A 193 -6.47 10.05 -1.10
CA ILE A 193 -6.64 8.82 -1.88
C ILE A 193 -8.05 8.77 -2.46
N VAL A 194 -8.15 8.26 -3.68
CA VAL A 194 -9.40 8.05 -4.41
C VAL A 194 -9.68 6.55 -4.43
N LEU A 195 -10.78 6.15 -3.82
CA LEU A 195 -11.26 4.78 -3.67
C LEU A 195 -12.49 4.57 -4.55
N GLU A 196 -12.69 3.36 -5.03
CA GLU A 196 -13.89 2.95 -5.75
C GLU A 196 -14.52 1.74 -5.08
N GLN A 197 -15.82 1.82 -4.82
CA GLN A 197 -16.62 0.70 -4.34
C GLN A 197 -17.98 0.70 -5.04
N TYR A 198 -18.38 -0.44 -5.60
CA TYR A 198 -19.61 -0.58 -6.37
C TYR A 198 -19.77 0.46 -7.50
N GLY A 199 -18.66 0.85 -8.14
CA GLY A 199 -18.63 1.88 -9.18
C GLY A 199 -18.77 3.33 -8.70
N ARG A 200 -18.89 3.57 -7.39
CA ARG A 200 -18.88 4.91 -6.79
C ARG A 200 -17.49 5.27 -6.30
N THR A 201 -17.10 6.52 -6.54
CA THR A 201 -15.79 7.04 -6.15
C THR A 201 -15.87 7.81 -4.83
N ILE A 202 -15.00 7.49 -3.88
CA ILE A 202 -14.89 8.11 -2.56
C ILE A 202 -13.49 8.70 -2.39
N THR A 203 -13.41 9.91 -1.85
CA THR A 203 -12.13 10.58 -1.56
C THR A 203 -11.88 10.57 -0.06
N ARG A 204 -10.70 10.13 0.35
CA ARG A 204 -10.26 10.11 1.75
C ARG A 204 -8.97 10.92 1.89
N ARG A 205 -8.92 11.84 2.83
CA ARG A 205 -7.76 12.67 3.15
C ARG A 205 -6.86 11.95 4.13
N LEU A 206 -5.60 12.40 4.17
CA LEU A 206 -4.68 11.99 5.22
C LEU A 206 -5.26 12.33 6.60
N GLY A 207 -5.31 11.34 7.49
CA GLY A 207 -5.87 11.46 8.84
C GLY A 207 -7.36 11.10 8.94
N ASP A 208 -8.09 10.98 7.83
CA ASP A 208 -9.48 10.57 7.87
C ASP A 208 -9.61 9.15 8.44
N GLY A 209 -10.63 8.96 9.28
CA GLY A 209 -10.93 7.66 9.89
C GLY A 209 -10.02 7.27 11.05
N VAL A 210 -8.99 8.06 11.38
CA VAL A 210 -8.26 7.91 12.64
C VAL A 210 -9.20 8.38 13.76
N PRO A 211 -9.55 7.53 14.74
CA PRO A 211 -10.38 7.97 15.86
C PRO A 211 -9.65 9.10 16.58
N GLU A 212 -10.33 10.24 16.74
CA GLU A 212 -9.86 11.32 17.62
C GLU A 212 -9.56 10.70 18.99
N PRO A 213 -8.35 10.92 19.56
CA PRO A 213 -8.03 10.34 20.85
C PRO A 213 -9.11 10.77 21.83
N ALA A 214 -9.85 9.78 22.36
CA ALA A 214 -10.86 10.02 23.37
C ALA A 214 -10.25 10.93 24.42
N ALA A 215 -10.88 12.09 24.67
CA ALA A 215 -10.42 13.09 25.61
C ALA A 215 -9.88 12.37 26.86
N ALA A 216 -8.56 12.42 27.05
CA ALA A 216 -7.94 11.77 28.19
C ALA A 216 -8.66 12.27 29.44
N PRO A 217 -9.09 11.39 30.37
CA PRO A 217 -9.60 11.88 31.65
C PRO A 217 -8.53 12.79 32.22
N GLN A 218 -8.85 14.09 32.35
CA GLN A 218 -7.97 15.02 33.02
C GLN A 218 -7.90 14.54 34.47
N ALA A 219 -6.86 13.77 34.77
CA ALA A 219 -6.52 13.42 36.13
C ALA A 219 -6.06 14.72 36.78
N SER A 220 -7.00 15.43 37.41
CA SER A 220 -6.69 16.49 38.35
C SER A 220 -5.98 15.85 39.53
N ILE A 221 -4.65 15.92 39.52
CA ILE A 221 -3.82 15.54 40.67
C ILE A 221 -4.00 16.66 41.71
N SER A 222 -4.87 16.42 42.69
CA SER A 222 -4.98 17.26 43.88
C SER A 222 -3.83 16.92 44.82
N TYR A 223 -2.85 17.81 44.95
CA TYR A 223 -1.80 17.68 45.97
C TYR A 223 -2.39 18.08 47.33
N ASN A 224 -2.66 17.10 48.20
CA ASN A 224 -2.84 17.37 49.63
C ASN A 224 -1.44 17.51 50.24
N VAL A 225 -0.93 18.75 50.31
CA VAL A 225 0.18 19.07 51.22
C VAL A 225 -0.39 19.07 52.63
N SER A 226 -0.11 18.00 53.36
CA SER A 226 -0.22 17.99 54.82
C SER A 226 0.90 18.88 55.36
N GLU A 227 0.54 20.09 55.75
CA GLU A 227 1.40 20.97 56.55
C GLU A 227 1.59 20.33 57.93
N SER A 228 2.71 19.62 58.09
CA SER A 228 3.14 19.05 59.37
C SER A 228 4.16 19.96 60.03
N GLY A 229 3.68 20.73 61.02
CA GLY A 229 4.35 21.01 62.28
C GLY A 229 5.64 21.84 62.27
N GLU A 230 5.56 23.00 62.93
CA GLU A 230 6.49 23.37 64.01
C GLU A 230 5.75 24.14 65.11
#